data_AF-A0AAU2QEV9-F1
#
_entry.id   AF-A0AAU2QEV9-F1
#
_cell.length_a   1.000
_cell.length_b   1.000
_cell.length_c   1.000
_cell.angle_alpha   90.00
_cell.angle_beta   90.00
_cell.angle_gamma   90.00
#
_symmetry.space_group_name_H-M   'P 1'
#
loop_
_entity.id
_entity.type
_entity.pdbx_description
1 polymer ?
#
loop_
_entity_poly.entity_id
_entity_poly.type
_entity_poly.pdbx_seq_one_letter_code
_entity_poly.pdbx_strand_id
1 'polypeptide(L)'
;MSGGPWTGDVPGHNDEVHERWLRLQNRPTRAPDYRDEWYDEQCGGCRFWIALSGELGRDWGACTHAESTLDGRIRFEHDGCVSFVVRADGSFG
;
A
#
# COMPACT_ATOMS: atom_id res chain seq x y z
N MET A 1 25.93 13.17 -20.29
CA MET A 1 25.50 12.22 -19.24
C MET A 1 23.98 12.19 -19.26
N SER A 2 23.39 11.13 -19.80
CA SER A 2 21.94 10.92 -19.77
C SER A 2 21.57 10.31 -18.42
N GLY A 3 21.32 11.13 -17.40
CA GLY A 3 20.85 10.67 -16.10
C GLY A 3 19.35 10.92 -16.00
N GLY A 4 18.55 9.87 -16.14
CA GLY A 4 17.13 9.94 -15.78
C GLY A 4 16.93 10.13 -14.27
N PRO A 5 15.70 10.36 -13.80
CA PRO A 5 15.39 10.39 -12.38
C PRO A 5 15.85 9.11 -11.68
N TRP A 6 16.38 9.24 -10.46
CA TRP A 6 16.71 8.08 -9.63
C TRP A 6 15.42 7.31 -9.29
N THR A 7 15.40 6.00 -9.57
CA THR A 7 14.22 5.17 -9.36
C THR A 7 14.09 4.65 -7.93
N GLY A 8 15.17 4.68 -7.14
CA GLY A 8 15.19 4.07 -5.81
C GLY A 8 15.35 2.54 -5.82
N ASP A 9 15.53 1.91 -6.99
CA ASP A 9 15.61 0.45 -7.11
C ASP A 9 16.98 -0.08 -6.70
N VAL A 10 17.20 -0.16 -5.40
CA VAL A 10 18.42 -0.71 -4.80
C VAL A 10 18.04 -1.97 -4.02
N PRO A 11 18.41 -3.17 -4.53
CA PRO A 11 18.21 -4.43 -3.83
C PRO A 11 18.82 -4.39 -2.41
N GLY A 12 18.19 -5.04 -1.43
CA GLY A 12 18.58 -4.97 -0.02
C GLY A 12 18.05 -3.72 0.71
N HIS A 13 18.25 -2.52 0.15
CA HIS A 13 17.66 -1.30 0.73
C HIS A 13 16.12 -1.36 0.70
N ASN A 14 15.55 -1.79 -0.44
CA ASN A 14 14.11 -1.90 -0.58
C ASN A 14 13.52 -2.98 0.35
N ASP A 15 14.26 -4.05 0.63
CA ASP A 15 13.85 -5.08 1.58
C ASP A 15 13.82 -4.53 3.02
N GLU A 16 14.84 -3.78 3.42
CA GLU A 16 14.87 -3.08 4.72
C GLU A 16 13.73 -2.08 4.86
N VAL A 17 13.38 -1.37 3.77
CA VAL A 17 12.23 -0.45 3.72
C VAL A 17 10.92 -1.22 3.88
N HIS A 18 10.74 -2.30 3.12
CA HIS A 18 9.55 -3.17 3.17
C HIS A 18 9.34 -3.68 4.61
N GLU A 19 10.35 -4.28 5.23
CA GLU A 19 10.29 -4.79 6.59
C GLU A 19 9.96 -3.70 7.62
N ARG A 20 10.53 -2.50 7.44
CA ARG A 20 10.24 -1.36 8.31
C ARG A 20 8.81 -0.88 8.17
N TRP A 21 8.29 -0.79 6.95
CA TRP A 21 6.94 -0.28 6.68
C TRP A 21 5.84 -1.29 7.03
N LEU A 22 6.10 -2.60 6.95
CA LEU A 22 5.15 -3.62 7.43
C LEU A 22 4.75 -3.44 8.89
N ARG A 23 5.64 -2.88 9.72
CA ARG A 23 5.37 -2.55 11.13
C ARG A 23 4.43 -1.35 11.33
N LEU A 24 4.08 -0.65 10.26
CA LEU A 24 3.23 0.56 10.27
C LEU A 24 1.85 0.31 9.65
N GLN A 25 1.48 -0.95 9.43
CA GLN A 25 0.16 -1.35 8.95
C GLN A 25 -0.94 -0.94 9.94
N ASN A 26 -2.12 -0.64 9.40
CA ASN A 26 -3.28 -0.21 10.18
C ASN A 26 -4.16 -1.42 10.56
N ARG A 27 -4.29 -2.39 9.65
CA ARG A 27 -5.00 -3.66 9.83
C ARG A 27 -4.08 -4.82 9.42
N PRO A 28 -2.99 -5.09 10.17
CA PRO A 28 -2.09 -6.18 9.80
C PRO A 28 -2.83 -7.52 9.86
N THR A 29 -2.76 -8.31 8.78
CA THR A 29 -3.45 -9.62 8.65
C THR A 29 -3.09 -10.62 9.75
N ARG A 30 -1.95 -10.43 10.43
CA ARG A 30 -1.48 -11.28 11.53
C ARG A 30 -2.00 -10.83 12.91
N ALA A 31 -2.74 -9.73 13.00
CA ALA A 31 -3.28 -9.27 14.26
C ALA A 31 -4.39 -10.24 14.76
N PRO A 32 -4.47 -10.47 16.08
CA PRO A 32 -5.45 -11.39 16.65
C PRO A 32 -6.91 -10.92 16.49
N ASP A 33 -7.11 -9.62 16.28
CA ASP A 33 -8.42 -8.98 16.05
C ASP A 33 -8.68 -8.68 14.56
N TYR A 34 -7.86 -9.24 13.65
CA TYR A 34 -8.12 -9.14 12.22
C TYR A 34 -9.46 -9.81 11.88
N ARG A 35 -10.27 -9.14 11.05
CA ARG A 35 -11.59 -9.62 10.63
C ARG A 35 -11.50 -10.15 9.20
N ASP A 36 -12.12 -11.29 8.94
CA ASP A 36 -12.10 -11.93 7.60
C ASP A 36 -12.61 -10.99 6.51
N GLU A 37 -13.61 -10.16 6.79
CA GLU A 37 -14.14 -9.16 5.85
C GLU A 37 -13.08 -8.15 5.38
N TRP A 38 -12.04 -7.88 6.18
CA TRP A 38 -10.96 -6.97 5.80
C TRP A 38 -10.07 -7.56 4.72
N TYR A 39 -10.17 -8.86 4.44
CA TYR A 39 -9.47 -9.48 3.32
C TYR A 39 -9.94 -8.91 1.97
N ASP A 40 -11.23 -8.58 1.87
CA ASP A 40 -11.83 -7.98 0.67
C ASP A 40 -11.77 -6.43 0.68
N GLU A 41 -11.29 -5.81 1.77
CA GLU A 41 -11.18 -4.36 1.96
C GLU A 41 -9.72 -3.85 1.95
N GLN A 42 -8.88 -4.50 1.15
CA GLN A 42 -7.46 -4.20 1.10
C GLN A 42 -7.13 -2.98 0.23
N CYS A 43 -6.08 -2.23 0.60
CA CYS A 43 -5.66 -1.00 -0.04
C CYS A 43 -5.46 -1.16 -1.55
N GLY A 44 -4.84 -2.25 -2.02
CA GLY A 44 -4.63 -2.53 -3.44
C GLY A 44 -5.93 -2.65 -4.25
N GLY A 45 -7.04 -3.02 -3.60
CA GLY A 45 -8.38 -3.06 -4.20
C GLY A 45 -9.18 -1.76 -4.06
N CYS A 46 -8.62 -0.75 -3.40
CA CYS A 46 -9.28 0.53 -3.17
C CYS A 46 -9.10 1.48 -4.35
N ARG A 47 -10.17 2.19 -4.74
CA ARG A 47 -10.14 3.21 -5.81
C ARG A 47 -9.15 4.35 -5.56
N PHE A 48 -8.82 4.59 -4.29
CA PHE A 48 -7.98 5.71 -3.88
C PHE A 48 -6.53 5.31 -3.57
N TRP A 49 -6.16 4.05 -3.78
CA TRP A 49 -4.78 3.63 -3.63
C TRP A 49 -4.07 3.70 -4.99
N ILE A 50 -2.89 4.31 -4.99
CA ILE A 50 -2.06 4.50 -6.19
C ILE A 50 -0.72 3.84 -5.93
N ALA A 51 -0.37 2.82 -6.71
CA ALA A 51 0.92 2.15 -6.62
C ALA A 51 2.08 3.15 -6.74
N LEU A 52 3.14 2.92 -5.96
CA LEU A 52 4.42 3.59 -6.20
C LEU A 52 5.00 3.12 -7.54
N SER A 53 5.98 3.87 -8.04
CA SER A 53 6.81 3.41 -9.16
C SER A 53 8.03 2.65 -8.64
N GLY A 54 8.64 1.83 -9.50
CA GLY A 54 9.82 1.02 -9.15
C GLY A 54 9.47 -0.26 -8.38
N GLU A 55 10.49 -0.90 -7.81
CA GLU A 55 10.38 -2.20 -7.15
C GLU A 55 9.49 -2.15 -5.90
N LEU A 56 9.52 -1.07 -5.12
CA LEU A 56 8.60 -0.89 -4.00
C LEU A 56 7.13 -0.82 -4.44
N GLY A 57 6.87 -0.39 -5.68
CA GLY A 57 5.53 -0.31 -6.26
C GLY A 57 4.82 -1.65 -6.43
N ARG A 58 5.54 -2.77 -6.30
CA ARG A 58 4.94 -4.12 -6.34
C ARG A 58 4.06 -4.42 -5.13
N ASP A 59 4.35 -3.78 -4.01
CA ASP A 59 3.69 -4.04 -2.71
C ASP A 59 3.11 -2.75 -2.10
N TRP A 60 3.61 -1.58 -2.50
CA TRP A 60 3.39 -0.32 -1.80
C TRP A 60 2.84 0.76 -2.73
N GLY A 61 1.90 1.53 -2.17
CA GLY A 61 1.27 2.67 -2.84
C GLY A 61 0.88 3.75 -1.84
N ALA A 62 0.34 4.86 -2.32
CA ALA A 62 -0.16 5.95 -1.49
C ALA A 62 -1.69 5.92 -1.42
N CYS A 63 -2.23 6.17 -0.22
CA CYS A 63 -3.64 6.49 -0.08
C CYS A 63 -3.89 7.95 -0.49
N THR A 64 -4.95 8.19 -1.26
CA THR A 64 -5.38 9.51 -1.75
C THR A 64 -6.83 9.84 -1.38
N HIS A 65 -7.41 9.10 -0.43
CA HIS A 65 -8.78 9.32 0.01
C HIS A 65 -8.79 10.43 1.07
N ALA A 66 -9.28 11.62 0.72
CA ALA A 66 -9.27 12.80 1.58
C ALA A 66 -9.91 12.61 2.98
N GLU A 67 -10.91 11.74 3.10
CA GLU A 67 -11.56 11.42 4.37
C GLU A 67 -10.87 10.30 5.17
N SER A 68 -9.89 9.61 4.60
CA SER A 68 -9.14 8.58 5.32
C SER A 68 -8.13 9.22 6.27
N THR A 69 -7.98 8.67 7.46
CA THR A 69 -6.89 9.03 8.38
C THR A 69 -5.50 8.71 7.81
N LEU A 70 -5.46 7.96 6.71
CA LEU A 70 -4.26 7.55 6.00
C LEU A 70 -3.98 8.38 4.74
N ASP A 71 -4.73 9.46 4.47
CA ASP A 71 -4.50 10.31 3.30
C ASP A 71 -3.04 10.81 3.23
N GLY A 72 -2.44 10.70 2.04
CA GLY A 72 -1.03 11.02 1.78
C GLY A 72 -0.01 10.06 2.42
N ARG A 73 -0.44 8.95 3.01
CA ARG A 73 0.46 7.94 3.61
C ARG A 73 0.73 6.79 2.65
N ILE A 74 1.96 6.25 2.74
CA ILE A 74 2.32 5.01 2.06
C ILE A 74 1.71 3.82 2.80
N ARG A 75 0.99 2.97 2.05
CA ARG A 75 0.27 1.79 2.52
C ARG A 75 0.69 0.56 1.73
N PHE A 76 0.78 -0.54 2.46
CA PHE A 76 0.92 -1.87 1.89
C PHE A 76 -0.37 -2.22 1.15
N GLU A 77 -0.28 -2.90 0.00
CA GLU A 77 -1.46 -3.26 -0.79
C GLU A 77 -2.45 -4.14 0.01
N HIS A 78 -1.95 -4.98 0.92
CA HIS A 78 -2.79 -5.85 1.77
C HIS A 78 -3.21 -5.22 3.11
N ASP A 79 -2.87 -3.96 3.37
CA ASP A 79 -3.40 -3.22 4.52
C ASP A 79 -4.81 -2.69 4.22
N GLY A 80 -5.48 -2.01 5.16
CA GLY A 80 -6.80 -1.43 4.89
C GLY A 80 -7.22 -0.36 5.88
N CYS A 81 -8.34 0.32 5.58
CA CYS A 81 -8.94 1.30 6.48
C CYS A 81 -10.47 1.30 6.35
N VAL A 82 -11.13 2.00 7.27
CA VAL A 82 -12.60 2.09 7.30
C VAL A 82 -13.19 2.86 6.12
N SER A 83 -12.39 3.65 5.42
CA SER A 83 -12.77 4.43 4.23
C SER A 83 -12.53 3.66 2.93
N PHE A 84 -12.49 2.33 2.98
CA PHE A 84 -12.30 1.50 1.78
C PHE A 84 -13.46 1.72 0.79
N VAL A 85 -13.11 1.89 -0.49
CA VAL A 85 -14.07 1.95 -1.60
C VAL A 85 -13.54 1.08 -2.72
N VAL A 86 -14.26 0.01 -3.01
CA VAL A 86 -13.88 -0.99 -4.03
C VAL A 86 -13.67 -0.34 -5.40
N ARG A 87 -12.62 -0.77 -6.11
CA ARG A 87 -12.44 -0.45 -7.53
C ARG A 87 -13.52 -1.13 -8.37
N ALA A 88 -14.15 -0.37 -9.26
CA ALA A 88 -15.25 -0.87 -10.09
C ALA A 88 -14.80 -1.95 -11.09
N ASP A 89 -13.52 -1.99 -11.45
CA ASP A 89 -12.96 -2.96 -12.40
C ASP A 89 -12.48 -4.25 -11.75
N GLY A 90 -12.55 -4.37 -10.42
CA GLY A 90 -12.07 -5.53 -9.67
C GLY A 90 -10.55 -5.72 -9.72
N SER A 91 -9.79 -4.72 -10.19
CA SER A 91 -8.33 -4.77 -10.19
C SER A 91 -7.77 -4.70 -8.77
N PHE A 92 -6.60 -5.30 -8.58
CA PHE A 92 -5.82 -5.25 -7.35
C PHE A 92 -4.36 -4.93 -7.70
N GLY A 93 -3.77 -4.00 -6.97
CA GLY A 93 -2.42 -3.48 -7.24
C GLY A 93 -2.38 -2.35 -8.26
#